data_AF-X0XYU1-F1
#
_entry.id   AF-X0XYU1-F1
#
_cell.length_a   1.000
_cell.length_b   1.000
_cell.length_c   1.000
_cell.angle_alpha   90.00
_cell.angle_beta   90.00
_cell.angle_gamma   90.00
#
_symmetry.space_group_name_H-M   'P 1'
#
loop_
_entity.id
_entity.type
_entity.pdbx_description
1 polymer ?
#
loop_
_entity_poly.entity_id
_entity_poly.type
_entity_poly.pdbx_seq_one_letter_code
_entity_poly.pdbx_strand_id
1 'polypeptide(L)'
;MPVKESIIRRLDESGVPLLVVRLVLGGLFVYTGLVKVGDPIDFLKLIHEYDVLPESPAIFVNTVAIVLPWVEIVTGAALILGVFLRGAAATIALMFVAFTPAIFLRAMSIHAAEGTPFFDISFDCGCGTGVVVVWTK
;
A
#
# COMPACT_ATOMS: atom_id res chain seq x y z
N MET A 1 11.44 14.76 -43.18
CA MET A 1 11.83 15.50 -41.97
C MET A 1 12.08 14.46 -40.87
N PRO A 2 13.30 14.27 -40.36
CA PRO A 2 13.55 13.27 -39.33
C PRO A 2 12.86 13.72 -38.05
N VAL A 3 11.85 12.97 -37.60
CA VAL A 3 11.23 13.19 -36.29
C VAL A 3 12.31 12.92 -35.25
N LYS A 4 12.74 13.96 -34.53
CA LYS A 4 13.65 13.82 -33.40
C LYS A 4 12.94 12.94 -32.37
N GLU A 5 13.34 11.68 -32.23
CA GLU A 5 12.86 10.83 -31.15
C GLU A 5 13.15 11.53 -29.83
N SER A 6 12.10 11.76 -29.04
CA SER A 6 12.27 12.24 -27.68
C SER A 6 13.00 11.16 -26.88
N ILE A 7 13.87 11.59 -25.97
CA ILE A 7 14.61 10.70 -25.06
C ILE A 7 13.64 9.76 -24.32
N ILE A 8 12.44 10.24 -23.99
CA ILE A 8 11.34 9.49 -23.36
C ILE A 8 10.94 8.27 -24.20
N ARG A 9 10.82 8.42 -25.51
CA ARG A 9 10.38 7.35 -26.42
C ARG A 9 11.42 6.22 -26.51
N ARG A 10 12.71 6.58 -26.50
CA ARG A 10 13.83 5.62 -26.49
C ARG A 10 13.94 4.84 -25.17
N LEU A 11 13.65 5.50 -24.05
CA LEU A 11 13.59 4.85 -22.74
C LEU A 11 12.43 3.86 -22.65
N ASP A 12 11.25 4.21 -23.18
CA ASP A 12 10.08 3.32 -23.19
C ASP A 12 10.32 2.07 -24.05
N GLU A 13 10.94 2.24 -25.22
CA GLU A 13 11.33 1.12 -26.12
C GLU A 13 12.31 0.14 -25.48
N SER A 14 13.11 0.57 -24.50
CA SER A 14 14.08 -0.30 -23.82
C SER A 14 13.45 -1.28 -22.84
N GLY A 15 12.20 -1.07 -22.41
CA GLY A 15 11.52 -1.87 -21.38
C GLY A 15 12.12 -1.78 -19.97
N VAL A 16 13.25 -1.09 -19.81
CA VAL A 16 13.94 -0.89 -18.52
C VAL A 16 13.06 -0.15 -17.51
N PRO A 17 12.34 0.94 -17.87
CA PRO A 17 11.49 1.65 -16.91
C PRO A 17 10.42 0.73 -16.31
N LEU A 18 9.78 -0.10 -17.14
CA LEU A 18 8.76 -1.04 -16.70
C LEU A 18 9.34 -2.09 -15.74
N LEU A 19 10.54 -2.62 -16.03
CA LEU A 19 11.21 -3.57 -15.16
C LEU A 19 11.54 -2.94 -13.81
N VAL A 20 12.09 -1.72 -13.81
CA VAL A 20 12.42 -0.99 -12.57
C VAL A 20 11.18 -0.77 -11.71
N VAL A 21 10.08 -0.28 -12.30
CA VAL A 21 8.82 -0.08 -11.58
C VAL A 21 8.32 -1.38 -10.98
N ARG A 22 8.38 -2.50 -11.71
CA ARG A 22 7.95 -3.81 -11.20
C ARG A 22 8.79 -4.28 -10.02
N LEU A 23 10.11 -4.13 -10.09
CA LEU A 23 11.01 -4.55 -9.02
C LEU A 23 10.84 -3.67 -7.78
N VAL A 24 10.74 -2.36 -7.94
CA VAL A 24 10.53 -1.42 -6.83
C VAL A 24 9.17 -1.65 -6.18
N LEU A 25 8.10 -1.66 -6.97
CA LEU A 25 6.74 -1.81 -6.44
C LEU A 25 6.51 -3.20 -5.85
N GLY A 26 6.97 -4.25 -6.53
CA GLY A 26 6.88 -5.61 -6.03
C GLY A 26 7.71 -5.81 -4.76
N GLY A 27 8.92 -5.26 -4.71
CA GLY A 27 9.79 -5.30 -3.53
C GLY A 27 9.16 -4.59 -2.33
N LEU A 28 8.54 -3.43 -2.56
CA LEU A 28 7.83 -2.68 -1.51
C LEU A 28 6.68 -3.51 -0.91
N PHE A 29 5.81 -4.08 -1.74
CA PHE A 29 4.67 -4.89 -1.27
C PHE A 29 5.11 -6.17 -0.54
N VAL A 30 6.17 -6.83 -1.02
CA VAL A 30 6.76 -7.98 -0.30
C VAL A 30 7.29 -7.54 1.07
N TYR A 31 8.04 -6.44 1.12
CA TYR A 31 8.59 -5.92 2.37
C TYR A 31 7.49 -5.57 3.37
N THR A 32 6.49 -4.77 2.97
CA THR A 32 5.40 -4.35 3.88
C THR A 32 4.58 -5.53 4.37
N GLY A 33 4.30 -6.50 3.48
CA GLY A 33 3.57 -7.71 3.85
C GLY A 33 4.35 -8.58 4.84
N LEU A 34 5.67 -8.74 4.66
CA LEU A 34 6.51 -9.47 5.60
C LEU A 34 6.55 -8.83 6.99
N VAL A 35 6.62 -7.49 7.05
CA VAL A 35 6.56 -6.76 8.33
C VAL A 35 5.25 -7.03 9.06
N LYS A 36 4.11 -7.02 8.35
CA LYS A 36 2.79 -7.32 8.93
C LYS A 36 2.62 -8.77 9.37
N VAL A 37 3.21 -9.72 8.63
CA VAL A 37 3.22 -11.14 9.04
C VAL A 37 4.11 -11.37 10.26
N GLY A 38 5.17 -10.57 10.42
CA GLY A 38 6.07 -10.64 11.58
C GLY A 38 5.39 -10.28 12.89
N ASP A 39 4.47 -9.31 12.88
CA ASP A 39 3.64 -8.96 14.03
C ASP A 39 2.15 -8.79 13.65
N PRO A 40 1.40 -9.90 13.56
CA PRO A 40 0.00 -9.85 13.16
C PRO A 40 -0.89 -9.24 14.25
N ILE A 41 -0.45 -9.23 15.52
CA ILE A 41 -1.23 -8.67 16.63
C ILE A 41 -1.19 -7.16 16.56
N ASP A 42 -0.01 -6.57 16.34
CA ASP A 42 0.09 -5.13 16.16
C ASP A 42 -0.60 -4.67 14.88
N PHE A 43 -0.52 -5.42 13.79
CA PHE A 43 -1.29 -5.11 12.58
C PHE A 43 -2.80 -5.17 12.81
N LEU A 44 -3.29 -6.13 13.60
CA LEU A 44 -4.71 -6.21 13.96
C LEU A 44 -5.17 -4.97 14.74
N LYS A 45 -4.38 -4.50 15.71
CA LYS A 45 -4.67 -3.26 16.45
C LYS A 45 -4.77 -2.06 15.51
N LEU A 46 -3.83 -1.94 14.56
CA LEU A 46 -3.85 -0.88 13.57
C LEU A 46 -5.11 -0.93 12.71
N ILE A 47 -5.59 -2.10 12.29
CA ILE A 47 -6.85 -2.22 11.53
C ILE A 47 -8.05 -1.72 12.36
N HIS A 48 -8.09 -2.02 13.66
CA HIS A 48 -9.16 -1.50 14.54
C HIS A 48 -9.17 0.02 14.61
N GLU A 49 -8.01 0.68 14.56
CA GLU A 49 -7.95 2.15 14.59
C GLU A 49 -8.60 2.82 13.37
N TYR A 50 -8.69 2.12 12.23
CA TYR A 50 -9.32 2.69 11.04
C TYR A 50 -10.85 2.72 11.11
N ASP A 51 -11.49 1.91 11.95
CA ASP A 51 -12.95 1.83 12.12
C ASP A 51 -13.74 1.71 10.78
N VAL A 52 -13.13 1.09 9.77
CA VAL A 52 -13.69 0.90 8.41
C VAL A 52 -14.34 -0.48 8.22
N LEU A 53 -14.07 -1.43 9.11
CA LEU A 53 -14.60 -2.78 9.05
C LEU A 53 -15.55 -3.04 10.22
N PRO A 54 -16.62 -3.84 10.04
CA PRO A 54 -17.50 -4.21 11.14
C PRO A 54 -16.74 -4.98 12.22
N GLU A 55 -16.78 -4.50 13.46
CA GLU A 55 -16.16 -5.21 14.59
C GLU A 55 -16.93 -6.47 15.00
N SER A 56 -18.21 -6.53 14.66
CA SER A 56 -19.08 -7.67 14.94
C SER A 56 -19.72 -8.22 13.66
N PRO A 57 -19.51 -9.51 13.32
CA PRO A 57 -18.66 -10.48 14.00
C PRO A 57 -17.16 -10.20 13.77
N ALA A 58 -16.32 -10.43 14.77
CA ALA A 58 -14.87 -10.21 14.73
C ALA A 58 -14.13 -10.99 13.62
N ILE A 59 -14.81 -11.92 12.93
CA ILE A 59 -14.27 -12.69 11.83
C ILE A 59 -13.80 -11.80 10.67
N PHE A 60 -14.44 -10.66 10.43
CA PHE A 60 -14.08 -9.76 9.33
C PHE A 60 -12.70 -9.14 9.55
N VAL A 61 -12.51 -8.50 10.71
CA VAL A 61 -11.24 -7.83 11.05
C VAL A 61 -10.08 -8.83 11.11
N ASN A 62 -10.29 -9.98 11.77
CA ASN A 62 -9.28 -11.03 11.87
C ASN A 62 -8.91 -11.63 10.51
N THR A 63 -9.89 -11.83 9.62
CA THR A 63 -9.63 -12.35 8.27
C THR A 63 -8.79 -11.36 7.48
N VAL A 64 -9.11 -10.06 7.53
CA VAL A 64 -8.32 -9.04 6.83
C VAL A 64 -6.91 -8.96 7.40
N ALA A 65 -6.75 -8.97 8.72
CA ALA A 65 -5.44 -8.93 9.39
C ALA A 65 -4.52 -10.09 8.94
N ILE A 66 -5.08 -11.28 8.71
CA ILE A 66 -4.32 -12.45 8.28
C ILE A 66 -4.13 -12.48 6.76
N VAL A 67 -5.19 -12.29 5.99
CA VAL A 67 -5.17 -12.52 4.53
C VAL A 67 -4.47 -11.39 3.78
N LEU A 68 -4.67 -10.13 4.20
CA LEU A 68 -4.17 -8.96 3.47
C LEU A 68 -2.63 -8.98 3.34
N PRO A 69 -1.84 -9.26 4.39
CA PRO A 69 -0.38 -9.35 4.27
C PRO A 69 0.08 -10.42 3.26
N TRP A 70 -0.59 -11.59 3.24
CA TRP A 70 -0.27 -12.64 2.26
C TRP A 70 -0.59 -12.21 0.84
N VAL A 71 -1.70 -11.49 0.63
CA VAL A 71 -2.03 -10.92 -0.68
C VAL A 71 -0.95 -9.92 -1.12
N GLU A 72 -0.43 -9.07 -0.23
CA GLU A 72 0.67 -8.16 -0.53
C GLU A 72 1.94 -8.90 -0.97
N ILE A 73 2.34 -9.93 -0.21
CA ILE A 73 3.54 -10.71 -0.49
C ILE A 73 3.41 -11.44 -1.83
N VAL A 74 2.29 -12.13 -2.06
CA VAL A 74 2.08 -12.94 -3.27
C VAL A 74 2.01 -12.06 -4.51
N THR A 75 1.28 -10.94 -4.44
CA THR A 75 1.16 -10.01 -5.58
C THR A 75 2.48 -9.28 -5.86
N GLY A 76 3.21 -8.87 -4.82
CA GLY A 76 4.54 -8.28 -4.95
C GLY A 76 5.55 -9.27 -5.54
N ALA A 77 5.57 -10.51 -5.07
CA ALA A 77 6.41 -11.57 -5.62
C ALA A 77 6.05 -11.89 -7.08
N ALA A 78 4.77 -11.93 -7.43
CA ALA A 78 4.31 -12.14 -8.80
C ALA A 78 4.80 -11.03 -9.76
N LEU A 79 4.78 -9.76 -9.32
CA LEU A 79 5.35 -8.63 -10.08
C LEU A 79 6.86 -8.80 -10.32
N ILE A 80 7.62 -9.19 -9.30
CA ILE A 80 9.07 -9.42 -9.38
C ILE A 80 9.36 -10.57 -10.34
N LEU A 81 8.72 -11.72 -10.14
CA LEU A 81 8.95 -12.94 -10.92
C LEU A 81 8.42 -12.85 -12.36
N GLY A 82 7.51 -11.91 -12.64
CA GLY A 82 6.93 -11.77 -13.99
C GLY A 82 5.77 -12.73 -14.27
N VAL A 83 5.16 -13.28 -13.23
CA VAL A 83 4.06 -14.24 -13.36
C VAL A 83 2.73 -13.51 -13.15
N PHE A 84 1.73 -13.78 -13.99
CA PHE A 84 0.39 -13.16 -13.92
C PHE A 84 0.41 -11.62 -13.77
N LEU A 85 1.32 -10.94 -14.48
CA LEU A 85 1.60 -9.50 -14.33
C LEU A 85 0.36 -8.60 -14.33
N ARG A 86 -0.56 -8.84 -15.26
CA ARG A 86 -1.80 -8.06 -15.35
C ARG A 86 -2.68 -8.23 -14.10
N GLY A 87 -2.77 -9.45 -13.57
CA GLY A 87 -3.50 -9.75 -12.35
C GLY A 87 -2.83 -9.10 -11.14
N ALA A 88 -1.52 -9.31 -10.97
CA ALA A 88 -0.76 -8.72 -9.87
C ALA A 88 -0.83 -7.19 -9.86
N ALA A 89 -0.67 -6.55 -11.02
CA ALA A 89 -0.80 -5.09 -11.15
C ALA A 89 -2.23 -4.60 -10.84
N ALA A 90 -3.26 -5.32 -11.32
CA ALA A 90 -4.65 -4.97 -11.04
C ALA A 90 -4.97 -5.11 -9.54
N THR A 91 -4.49 -6.16 -8.88
CA THR A 91 -4.68 -6.34 -7.43
C THR A 91 -3.98 -5.24 -6.64
N ILE A 92 -2.74 -4.89 -6.97
CA ILE A 92 -2.03 -3.79 -6.31
C ILE A 92 -2.74 -2.45 -6.53
N ALA A 93 -3.23 -2.19 -7.74
CA ALA A 93 -4.03 -0.99 -8.01
C ALA A 93 -5.32 -0.96 -7.17
N LEU A 94 -6.01 -2.09 -7.02
CA LEU A 94 -7.19 -2.20 -6.17
C LEU A 94 -6.85 -1.92 -4.70
N MET A 95 -5.71 -2.42 -4.22
CA MET A 95 -5.25 -2.17 -2.86
C MET A 95 -4.93 -0.69 -2.64
N PHE A 96 -4.31 -0.01 -3.61
CA PHE A 96 -4.13 1.44 -3.54
C PHE A 96 -5.45 2.20 -3.48
N VAL A 97 -6.44 1.78 -4.27
CA VAL A 97 -7.79 2.38 -4.27
C VAL A 97 -8.49 2.15 -2.92
N ALA A 98 -8.20 1.07 -2.21
CA ALA A 98 -8.74 0.81 -0.87
C ALA A 98 -7.98 1.56 0.24
N PHE A 99 -6.65 1.50 0.24
CA PHE A 99 -5.82 2.06 1.31
C PHE A 99 -5.76 3.59 1.28
N THR A 100 -5.73 4.20 0.10
CA THR A 100 -5.62 5.67 -0.01
C THR A 100 -6.81 6.38 0.66
N PRO A 101 -8.07 6.01 0.36
CA PRO A 101 -9.22 6.58 1.08
C PRO A 101 -9.24 6.21 2.56
N ALA A 102 -8.85 4.99 2.95
CA ALA A 102 -8.82 4.58 4.36
C ALA A 102 -7.88 5.46 5.19
N ILE A 103 -6.65 5.71 4.71
CA ILE A 103 -5.67 6.60 5.33
C ILE A 103 -6.20 8.03 5.38
N PHE A 104 -6.80 8.51 4.28
CA PHE A 104 -7.36 9.86 4.23
C PHE A 104 -8.52 10.05 5.23
N LEU A 105 -9.45 9.10 5.31
CA LEU A 105 -10.57 9.14 6.25
C LEU A 105 -10.10 9.09 7.71
N ARG A 106 -9.08 8.28 8.01
CA ARG A 106 -8.45 8.24 9.34
C ARG A 106 -7.78 9.58 9.70
N ALA A 107 -7.07 10.20 8.77
CA ALA A 107 -6.49 11.53 8.99
C ALA A 107 -7.58 12.57 9.28
N MET A 108 -8.68 12.55 8.51
CA MET A 108 -9.81 13.46 8.71
C MET A 108 -10.54 13.22 10.04
N SER A 109 -10.64 11.97 10.50
CA SER A 109 -11.28 11.67 11.79
C SER A 109 -10.45 12.17 12.97
N ILE A 110 -9.12 12.04 12.91
CA ILE A 110 -8.21 12.61 13.92
C ILE A 110 -8.32 14.15 13.93
N HIS A 111 -8.31 14.78 12.76
CA HIS A 111 -8.50 16.23 12.65
C HIS A 111 -9.80 16.70 13.31
N ALA A 112 -10.90 16.00 13.04
CA ALA A 112 -12.21 16.33 13.60
C ALA A 112 -12.31 16.07 15.12
N ALA A 113 -11.61 15.05 15.64
CA ALA A 113 -11.66 14.69 17.06
C ALA A 113 -10.75 15.57 17.93
N GLU A 114 -9.54 15.88 17.46
CA GLU A 114 -8.51 16.55 18.26
C GLU A 114 -8.31 18.03 17.91
N GLY A 115 -8.79 18.46 16.73
CA GLY A 115 -8.59 19.83 16.24
C GLY A 115 -7.16 20.12 15.78
N THR A 116 -6.31 19.09 15.68
CA THR A 116 -4.91 19.22 15.24
C THR A 116 -4.86 19.69 13.78
N PRO A 117 -4.03 20.69 13.43
CA PRO A 117 -3.85 21.09 12.03
C PRO A 117 -3.42 19.90 11.16
N PHE A 118 -3.86 19.85 9.90
CA PHE A 118 -3.59 18.71 9.00
C PHE A 118 -2.09 18.35 8.88
N PHE A 119 -1.21 19.35 8.97
CA PHE A 119 0.24 19.18 8.88
C PHE A 119 0.89 18.63 10.16
N ASP A 120 0.15 18.45 11.25
CA ASP A 120 0.66 17.91 12.51
C ASP A 120 0.02 16.55 12.87
N ILE A 121 -0.88 16.05 12.02
CA ILE A 121 -1.52 14.75 12.21
C ILE A 121 -0.47 13.66 12.01
N SER A 122 -0.32 12.81 13.02
CA SER A 122 0.57 11.66 12.97
C SER A 122 -0.15 10.40 13.43
N PHE A 123 -0.02 9.33 12.65
CA PHE A 123 -0.51 7.99 12.98
C PHE A 123 0.27 6.95 12.18
N ASP A 124 0.18 5.68 12.57
CA ASP A 124 0.81 4.59 11.83
C ASP A 124 -0.09 4.15 10.67
N CYS A 125 0.42 4.25 9.43
CA CYS A 125 -0.31 3.79 8.25
C CYS A 125 -0.45 2.26 8.14
N GLY A 126 0.13 1.48 9.03
CA GLY A 126 0.26 0.03 8.90
C GLY A 126 1.24 -0.37 7.79
N CYS A 127 2.03 0.58 7.32
CA CYS A 127 3.04 0.44 6.26
C CYS A 127 4.38 -0.11 6.78
N GLY A 128 4.50 -0.35 8.09
CA GLY A 128 5.69 -0.92 8.74
C GLY A 128 6.80 0.09 9.05
N THR A 129 6.55 1.39 8.86
CA THR A 129 7.51 2.46 9.20
C THR A 129 7.22 3.15 10.53
N GLY A 130 6.25 2.63 11.30
CA GLY A 130 5.78 3.25 12.53
C GLY A 130 4.93 4.50 12.28
N VAL A 131 4.74 5.28 13.34
CA VAL A 131 4.00 6.55 13.31
C VAL A 131 4.73 7.57 12.42
N VAL A 132 4.01 8.11 11.44
CA VAL A 132 4.51 9.14 10.53
C VAL A 132 3.56 10.33 10.48
N VAL A 133 4.11 11.52 10.24
CA VAL A 133 3.29 12.73 10.01
C VAL A 133 2.77 12.72 8.58
N VAL A 134 1.49 13.04 8.39
CA VAL A 134 0.77 12.88 7.11
C VAL A 134 1.44 13.56 5.91
N TRP A 135 2.12 14.71 6.09
CA TRP A 135 2.80 15.43 5.00
C TRP A 135 4.24 14.99 4.73
N THR A 136 4.82 14.17 5.62
CA THR A 136 6.23 13.75 5.50
C THR A 136 6.42 12.64 4.46
N LYS A 137 5.33 12.06 3.94
CA LYS A 137 5.33 11.08 2.84
C LYS A 137 4.33 11.47 1.77
#